data_AF-A0A4Q3Y1D9-F1
#
_entry.id   AF-A0A4Q3Y1D9-F1
#
_cell.length_a   1.000
_cell.length_b   1.000
_cell.length_c   1.000
_cell.angle_alpha   90.00
_cell.angle_beta   90.00
_cell.angle_gamma   90.00
#
_symmetry.space_group_name_H-M   'P 1'
#
loop_
_entity.id
_entity.type
_entity.pdbx_description
1 polymer ?
#
loop_
_entity_poly.entity_id
_entity_poly.type
_entity_poly.pdbx_seq_one_letter_code
_entity_poly.pdbx_strand_id
1 'polypeptide(L)'
;MDRQVERSQKLAATVLSVDELGILWKLCIDHFGDDKFVITRLIVKVSGERLTFESLDELSACADLPDQLYDYRLWTYKTIAHGISIHSVLGTPVVAATGPNVAWCAGAVDMVATFARNHGQWYSWFSSAPLFRLALGMGVLGLFVIQDTGVPVLTVLAQPTPAVAGWLAALSALSFLSAMRARAFPRLAIRVRERRGYIQKYVGELGLLFTVLSFVAAVISIYISLRPAH
;
A
#
# COMPACT_ATOMS: atom_id res chain seq x y z
N MET A 1 32.89 -19.82 15.99
CA MET A 1 32.38 -18.45 15.72
C MET A 1 31.31 -18.61 14.66
N ASP A 2 30.04 -18.59 15.06
CA ASP A 2 28.92 -18.91 14.15
C ASP A 2 28.55 -17.64 13.37
N ARG A 3 28.86 -17.64 12.07
CA ARG A 3 28.66 -16.45 11.23
C ARG A 3 27.22 -16.42 10.75
N GLN A 4 26.41 -15.56 11.37
CA GLN A 4 25.04 -15.31 10.92
C GLN A 4 25.02 -14.29 9.79
N VAL A 5 24.22 -14.56 8.76
CA VAL A 5 24.01 -13.64 7.64
C VAL A 5 22.55 -13.21 7.65
N GLU A 6 22.34 -11.90 7.64
CA GLU A 6 21.03 -11.28 7.48
C GLU A 6 20.93 -10.60 6.12
N ARG A 7 19.78 -10.77 5.46
CA ARG A 7 19.45 -10.04 4.23
C ARG A 7 18.02 -9.54 4.30
N SER A 8 17.81 -8.28 3.93
CA SER A 8 16.48 -7.68 3.87
C SER A 8 16.21 -7.00 2.54
N GLN A 9 14.94 -6.97 2.14
CA GLN A 9 14.48 -6.32 0.91
C GLN A 9 13.10 -5.71 1.12
N LYS A 10 12.89 -4.54 0.51
CA LYS A 10 11.57 -3.90 0.44
C LYS A 10 10.67 -4.66 -0.54
N LEU A 11 9.45 -4.91 -0.12
CA LEU A 11 8.45 -5.60 -0.92
C LEU A 11 7.54 -4.59 -1.64
N ALA A 12 6.87 -5.07 -2.69
CA ALA A 12 5.76 -4.35 -3.31
C ALA A 12 4.56 -4.29 -2.35
N ALA A 13 3.68 -3.31 -2.55
CA ALA A 13 2.41 -3.25 -1.84
C ALA A 13 1.59 -4.51 -2.16
N THR A 14 1.28 -5.32 -1.14
CA THR A 14 0.65 -6.63 -1.32
C THR A 14 -0.58 -6.75 -0.43
N VAL A 15 -1.67 -7.24 -1.00
CA VAL A 15 -2.90 -7.55 -0.27
C VAL A 15 -3.23 -9.00 -0.58
N LEU A 16 -3.13 -9.87 0.43
CA LEU A 16 -3.32 -11.31 0.27
C LEU A 16 -4.69 -11.74 0.79
N SER A 17 -5.37 -12.64 0.09
CA SER A 17 -6.46 -13.41 0.67
C SER A 17 -5.94 -14.44 1.69
N VAL A 18 -6.84 -15.06 2.47
CA VAL A 18 -6.46 -16.16 3.37
C VAL A 18 -5.84 -17.33 2.58
N ASP A 19 -6.37 -17.64 1.40
CA ASP A 19 -5.86 -18.72 0.55
C ASP A 19 -4.46 -18.41 0.01
N GLU A 20 -4.24 -17.19 -0.49
CA GLU A 20 -2.93 -16.73 -0.98
C GLU A 20 -1.91 -16.67 0.16
N LEU A 21 -2.35 -16.27 1.36
CA LEU A 21 -1.52 -16.34 2.56
C LEU A 21 -1.14 -17.79 2.89
N GLY A 22 -2.04 -18.74 2.68
CA GLY A 22 -1.76 -20.18 2.80
C GLY A 22 -0.70 -20.68 1.83
N ILE A 23 -0.73 -20.22 0.59
CA ILE A 23 0.31 -20.54 -0.39
C ILE A 23 1.66 -19.97 0.05
N LEU A 24 1.70 -18.69 0.46
CA LEU A 24 2.92 -18.05 0.95
C LEU A 24 3.46 -18.74 2.21
N TRP A 25 2.57 -19.12 3.13
CA TRP A 25 2.91 -19.84 4.35
C TRP A 25 3.57 -21.18 4.03
N LYS A 26 2.97 -21.96 3.13
CA LYS A 26 3.52 -23.23 2.67
C LYS A 26 4.86 -23.03 1.96
N LEU A 27 4.97 -22.06 1.05
CA LEU A 27 6.24 -21.73 0.37
C LEU A 27 7.35 -21.39 1.38
N CYS A 28 7.04 -20.63 2.42
CA CYS A 28 7.99 -20.32 3.48
C CYS A 28 8.44 -21.59 4.21
N ILE A 29 7.54 -22.51 4.55
CA ILE A 29 7.88 -23.78 5.20
C ILE A 29 8.72 -24.66 4.27
N ASP A 30 8.28 -24.85 3.02
CA ASP A 30 8.94 -25.68 2.02
C ASP A 30 10.37 -25.20 1.73
N HIS A 31 10.63 -23.89 1.87
CA HIS A 31 11.98 -23.32 1.73
C HIS A 31 12.98 -23.79 2.81
N PHE A 32 12.50 -24.22 3.98
CA PHE A 32 13.32 -24.85 5.01
C PHE A 32 13.55 -26.35 4.75
N GLY A 33 12.85 -26.96 3.79
CA GLY A 33 12.93 -28.39 3.46
C GLY A 33 12.11 -29.29 4.41
N ASP A 34 12.36 -30.61 4.33
CA ASP A 34 11.67 -31.69 5.10
C ASP A 34 12.03 -31.72 6.61
N ASP A 35 12.29 -30.57 7.21
CA ASP A 35 12.70 -30.43 8.60
C ASP A 35 11.49 -30.35 9.54
N LYS A 36 11.37 -31.32 10.45
CA LYS A 36 10.23 -31.48 11.39
C LYS A 36 10.06 -30.37 12.44
N PHE A 37 10.89 -29.32 12.42
CA PHE A 37 10.96 -28.29 13.47
C PHE A 37 10.79 -26.86 12.95
N VAL A 38 10.06 -26.68 11.85
CA VAL A 38 9.75 -25.34 11.32
C VAL A 38 8.47 -24.83 12.00
N ILE A 39 8.58 -23.72 12.71
CA ILE A 39 7.45 -23.04 13.33
C ILE A 39 7.13 -21.80 12.50
N THR A 40 5.86 -21.64 12.13
CA THR A 40 5.38 -20.41 11.50
C THR A 40 4.31 -19.78 12.37
N ARG A 41 4.42 -18.46 12.56
CA ARG A 41 3.49 -17.67 13.35
C ARG A 41 3.06 -16.44 12.58
N LEU A 42 1.77 -16.15 12.64
CA LEU A 42 1.20 -14.90 12.17
C LEU A 42 0.83 -14.05 13.36
N ILE A 43 1.51 -12.92 13.49
CA ILE A 43 1.26 -11.93 14.53
C ILE A 43 0.50 -10.78 13.88
N VAL A 44 -0.67 -10.47 14.43
CA VAL A 44 -1.51 -9.39 13.96
C VAL A 44 -1.80 -8.44 15.11
N LYS A 45 -1.78 -7.14 14.82
CA LYS A 45 -2.15 -6.11 15.77
C LYS A 45 -3.58 -5.64 15.49
N VAL A 46 -4.51 -5.89 16.42
CA VAL A 46 -5.91 -5.48 16.30
C VAL A 46 -6.27 -4.65 17.53
N SER A 47 -6.77 -3.43 17.32
CA SER A 47 -7.28 -2.56 18.41
C SER A 47 -6.33 -2.35 19.61
N GLY A 48 -5.02 -2.45 19.40
CA GLY A 48 -4.02 -2.31 20.46
C GLY A 48 -3.51 -3.63 21.04
N GLU A 49 -4.22 -4.73 20.78
CA GLU A 49 -3.84 -6.09 21.19
C GLU A 49 -3.02 -6.79 20.11
N ARG A 50 -2.14 -7.71 20.54
CA ARG A 50 -1.35 -8.55 19.65
C ARG A 50 -1.90 -9.97 19.70
N LEU A 51 -2.52 -10.39 18.61
CA LEU A 51 -2.99 -11.76 18.42
C LEU A 51 -1.91 -12.54 17.67
N THR A 52 -1.63 -13.75 18.14
CA THR A 52 -0.68 -14.66 17.50
C THR A 52 -1.42 -15.92 17.09
N PHE A 53 -1.32 -16.27 15.82
CA PHE A 53 -1.96 -17.44 15.23
C PHE A 53 -0.87 -18.43 14.81
N GLU A 54 -1.02 -19.68 15.20
CA GLU A 54 -0.10 -20.77 14.83
C GLU A 54 -0.61 -21.53 13.58
N SER A 55 -1.89 -21.35 13.25
CA SER A 55 -2.50 -21.88 12.03
C SER A 55 -3.40 -20.86 11.33
N LEU A 56 -3.66 -21.09 10.04
CA LEU A 56 -4.63 -20.31 9.27
C LEU A 56 -6.07 -20.66 9.64
N ASP A 57 -6.30 -21.87 10.15
CA ASP A 57 -7.61 -22.30 10.64
C ASP A 57 -8.02 -21.47 11.88
N GLU A 58 -7.10 -21.22 12.81
CA GLU A 58 -7.33 -20.30 13.94
C GLU A 58 -7.67 -18.88 13.48
N LEU A 59 -7.00 -18.39 12.43
CA LEU A 59 -7.26 -17.07 11.86
C LEU A 59 -8.69 -17.00 11.30
N SER A 60 -9.13 -18.02 10.57
CA SER A 60 -10.48 -18.06 9.98
C SER A 60 -11.59 -18.30 11.00
N ALA A 61 -11.31 -19.06 12.06
CA ALA A 61 -12.25 -19.35 13.14
C ALA A 61 -12.50 -18.16 14.07
N CYS A 62 -11.61 -17.16 14.10
CA CYS A 62 -11.75 -16.00 14.97
C CYS A 62 -12.86 -15.05 14.46
N ALA A 63 -13.97 -14.96 15.23
CA ALA A 63 -15.14 -14.17 14.87
C ALA A 63 -14.91 -12.65 14.96
N ASP A 64 -14.00 -12.20 15.83
CA ASP A 64 -13.81 -10.78 16.18
C ASP A 64 -12.77 -10.05 15.31
N LEU A 65 -12.22 -10.72 14.30
CA LEU A 65 -11.28 -10.08 13.38
C LEU A 65 -11.99 -9.11 12.42
N PRO A 66 -11.41 -7.93 12.17
CA PRO A 66 -11.89 -7.04 11.14
C PRO A 66 -11.70 -7.67 9.75
N ASP A 67 -12.51 -7.24 8.78
CA ASP A 67 -12.50 -7.79 7.41
C ASP A 67 -11.12 -7.71 6.72
N GLN A 68 -10.30 -6.72 7.09
CA GLN A 68 -8.92 -6.55 6.65
C GLN A 68 -8.01 -6.28 7.84
N LEU A 69 -6.91 -7.02 7.87
CA LEU A 69 -5.84 -6.87 8.84
C LEU A 69 -4.70 -6.11 8.18
N TYR A 70 -4.43 -4.91 8.70
CA TYR A 70 -3.30 -4.10 8.26
C TYR A 70 -2.10 -4.40 9.16
N ASP A 71 -0.90 -4.34 8.59
CA ASP A 71 0.35 -4.43 9.37
C ASP A 71 0.50 -5.74 10.16
N TYR A 72 0.41 -6.86 9.44
CA TYR A 72 0.72 -8.18 9.99
C TYR A 72 2.21 -8.49 9.95
N ARG A 73 2.63 -9.41 10.81
CA ARG A 73 3.97 -10.01 10.78
C ARG A 73 3.85 -11.51 10.61
N LEU A 74 4.34 -12.02 9.48
CA LEU A 74 4.53 -13.46 9.29
C LEU A 74 5.96 -13.79 9.68
N TRP A 75 6.14 -14.75 10.58
CA TRP A 75 7.47 -15.18 11.02
C TRP A 75 7.55 -16.70 10.95
N THR A 76 8.37 -17.19 10.02
CA THR A 76 8.72 -18.61 9.90
C THR A 76 10.15 -18.79 10.40
N TYR A 77 10.38 -19.68 11.34
CA TYR A 77 11.73 -19.94 11.86
C TYR A 77 11.92 -21.40 12.26
N LYS A 78 13.16 -21.86 12.14
CA LYS A 78 13.63 -23.15 12.68
C LYS A 78 14.36 -22.95 14.00
N THR A 79 15.19 -21.90 14.07
CA THR A 79 15.90 -21.47 15.27
C THR A 79 15.86 -19.96 15.37
N ILE A 80 16.24 -19.39 16.52
CA ILE A 80 16.29 -17.93 16.73
C ILE A 80 17.14 -17.23 15.63
N ALA A 81 18.13 -17.93 15.08
CA ALA A 81 19.05 -17.43 14.08
C ALA A 81 18.75 -17.88 12.63
N HIS A 82 17.70 -18.68 12.42
CA HIS A 82 17.35 -19.22 11.12
C HIS A 82 15.85 -19.04 10.86
N GLY A 83 15.51 -17.96 10.15
CA GLY A 83 14.13 -17.54 9.98
C GLY A 83 13.90 -16.58 8.83
N ILE A 84 12.66 -16.52 8.37
CA ILE A 84 12.11 -15.58 7.39
C ILE A 84 11.04 -14.77 8.11
N SER A 85 11.16 -13.46 8.06
CA SER A 85 10.17 -12.54 8.62
C SER A 85 9.66 -11.61 7.54
N ILE A 86 8.34 -11.44 7.49
CA ILE A 86 7.65 -10.48 6.65
C ILE A 86 6.90 -9.56 7.59
N HIS A 87 7.20 -8.26 7.53
CA HIS A 87 6.57 -7.27 8.39
C HIS A 87 6.52 -5.92 7.68
N SER A 88 5.83 -4.94 8.25
CA SER A 88 5.93 -3.57 7.77
C SER A 88 6.71 -2.69 8.77
N VAL A 89 7.63 -1.89 8.23
CA VAL A 89 8.42 -0.89 8.97
C VAL A 89 8.03 0.48 8.46
N LEU A 90 7.46 1.32 9.33
CA LEU A 90 6.95 2.65 8.95
C LEU A 90 6.00 2.56 7.74
N GLY A 91 5.16 1.51 7.75
CA GLY A 91 4.22 1.20 6.68
C GLY A 91 4.88 0.71 5.39
N THR A 92 6.17 0.39 5.35
CA THR A 92 6.82 -0.20 4.17
C THR A 92 6.97 -1.70 4.39
N PRO A 93 6.42 -2.57 3.53
CA PRO A 93 6.58 -4.00 3.69
C PRO A 93 8.03 -4.39 3.42
N VAL A 94 8.59 -5.18 4.33
CA VAL A 94 9.97 -5.64 4.31
C VAL A 94 9.95 -7.15 4.57
N VAL A 95 10.71 -7.88 3.76
CA VAL A 95 11.13 -9.24 4.09
C VAL A 95 12.55 -9.19 4.63
N ALA A 96 12.80 -9.92 5.70
CA ALA A 96 14.13 -10.15 6.24
C ALA A 96 14.33 -11.65 6.46
N ALA A 97 15.44 -12.19 6.00
CA ALA A 97 15.84 -13.57 6.21
C ALA A 97 17.19 -13.62 6.92
N THR A 98 17.28 -14.49 7.93
CA THR A 98 18.49 -14.78 8.69
C THR A 98 18.76 -16.26 8.59
N GLY A 99 20.00 -16.65 8.30
CA GLY A 99 20.30 -18.06 8.05
C GLY A 99 21.79 -18.38 7.91
N PRO A 100 22.11 -19.63 7.55
CA PRO A 100 23.46 -20.18 7.62
C PRO A 100 24.41 -19.65 6.53
N ASN A 101 23.88 -19.18 5.40
CA ASN A 101 24.68 -18.62 4.31
C ASN A 101 23.92 -17.55 3.52
N VAL A 102 24.67 -16.73 2.78
CA VAL A 102 24.13 -15.61 1.99
C VAL A 102 23.20 -16.09 0.88
N ALA A 103 23.49 -17.25 0.27
CA ALA A 103 22.72 -17.79 -0.85
C ALA A 103 21.31 -18.22 -0.40
N TRP A 104 21.19 -18.85 0.75
CA TRP A 104 19.93 -19.23 1.37
C TRP A 104 19.10 -17.99 1.71
N CYS A 105 19.69 -17.00 2.40
CA CYS A 105 18.98 -15.76 2.72
C CYS A 105 18.54 -15.01 1.45
N ALA A 106 19.34 -15.04 0.37
CA ALA A 106 18.98 -14.46 -0.91
C ALA A 106 17.82 -15.19 -1.58
N GLY A 107 17.83 -16.52 -1.58
CA GLY A 107 16.75 -17.35 -2.13
C GLY A 107 15.43 -17.15 -1.38
N ALA A 108 15.46 -17.12 -0.05
CA ALA A 108 14.29 -16.86 0.78
C ALA A 108 13.67 -15.48 0.49
N VAL A 109 14.51 -14.45 0.46
CA VAL A 109 14.09 -13.07 0.18
C VAL A 109 13.53 -12.95 -1.24
N ASP A 110 14.21 -13.50 -2.25
CA ASP A 110 13.77 -13.41 -3.64
C ASP A 110 12.48 -14.20 -3.90
N MET A 111 12.30 -15.35 -3.25
CA MET A 111 11.06 -16.12 -3.29
C MET A 111 9.87 -15.28 -2.80
N VAL A 112 9.99 -14.70 -1.59
CA VAL A 112 8.94 -13.86 -1.02
C VAL A 112 8.73 -12.59 -1.85
N ALA A 113 9.81 -11.96 -2.33
CA ALA A 113 9.72 -10.79 -3.18
C ALA A 113 9.05 -11.08 -4.53
N THR A 114 9.30 -12.24 -5.11
CA THR A 114 8.65 -12.70 -6.36
C THR A 114 7.18 -13.00 -6.12
N PHE A 115 6.84 -13.68 -5.03
CA PHE A 115 5.45 -13.90 -4.65
C PHE A 115 4.69 -12.58 -4.45
N ALA A 116 5.29 -11.63 -3.72
CA ALA A 116 4.76 -10.30 -3.49
C ALA A 116 4.65 -9.46 -4.78
N ARG A 117 5.54 -9.66 -5.76
CA ARG A 117 5.42 -9.01 -7.09
C ARG A 117 4.25 -9.58 -7.89
N ASN A 118 4.06 -10.90 -7.87
CA ASN A 118 2.99 -11.57 -8.62
C ASN A 118 1.59 -11.25 -8.05
N HIS A 119 1.48 -11.06 -6.74
CA HIS A 119 0.25 -10.63 -6.05
C HIS A 119 0.29 -9.15 -5.68
N GLY A 120 1.21 -8.41 -6.30
CA GLY A 120 1.44 -7.01 -6.04
C GLY A 120 0.29 -6.16 -6.56
N GLN A 121 -0.09 -5.16 -5.80
CA GLN A 121 -1.14 -4.23 -6.20
C GLN A 121 -0.62 -3.26 -7.25
N TRP A 122 -1.50 -2.87 -8.19
CA TRP A 122 -1.16 -1.93 -9.26
C TRP A 122 -0.62 -0.61 -8.71
N TYR A 123 -1.02 -0.18 -7.51
CA TYR A 123 -0.56 1.05 -6.87
C TYR A 123 0.77 0.89 -6.11
N SER A 124 1.46 -0.24 -6.22
CA SER A 124 2.75 -0.46 -5.55
C SER A 124 3.79 0.60 -5.90
N TRP A 125 3.89 0.99 -7.17
CA TRP A 125 4.73 2.11 -7.63
C TRP A 125 4.25 3.46 -7.07
N PHE A 126 2.94 3.67 -7.00
CA PHE A 126 2.32 4.89 -6.48
C PHE A 126 2.49 5.04 -4.97
N SER A 127 2.63 3.93 -4.24
CA SER A 127 2.91 3.94 -2.81
C SER A 127 4.30 4.51 -2.46
N SER A 128 5.23 4.57 -3.43
CA SER A 128 6.57 5.15 -3.23
C SER A 128 6.59 6.68 -3.34
N ALA A 129 5.71 7.25 -4.17
CA ALA A 129 5.49 8.68 -4.25
C ALA A 129 4.53 9.11 -3.11
N PRO A 130 4.92 10.05 -2.24
CA PRO A 130 3.94 10.59 -1.31
C PRO A 130 2.92 11.38 -2.13
N LEU A 131 1.66 10.95 -2.11
CA LEU A 131 0.49 11.69 -2.61
C LEU A 131 0.56 13.18 -2.22
N PHE A 132 1.12 13.43 -1.03
CA PHE A 132 1.48 14.75 -0.55
C PHE A 132 2.38 15.58 -1.50
N ARG A 133 3.43 15.00 -2.11
CA ARG A 133 4.26 15.72 -3.10
C ARG A 133 3.47 16.09 -4.36
N LEU A 134 2.58 15.21 -4.82
CA LEU A 134 1.70 15.51 -5.96
C LEU A 134 0.72 16.63 -5.61
N ALA A 135 0.09 16.55 -4.43
CA ALA A 135 -0.80 17.59 -3.92
C ALA A 135 -0.07 18.93 -3.75
N LEU A 136 1.17 18.92 -3.23
CA LEU A 136 1.98 20.12 -3.03
C LEU A 136 2.42 20.72 -4.37
N GLY A 137 2.86 19.90 -5.33
CA GLY A 137 3.18 20.34 -6.68
C GLY A 137 1.98 20.95 -7.41
N MET A 138 0.81 20.32 -7.30
CA MET A 138 -0.44 20.89 -7.79
C MET A 138 -0.83 22.19 -7.08
N GLY A 139 -0.62 22.26 -5.76
CA GLY A 139 -0.80 23.46 -4.94
C GLY A 139 0.00 24.65 -5.48
N VAL A 140 1.28 24.42 -5.73
CA VAL A 140 2.20 25.42 -6.28
C VAL A 140 1.79 25.82 -7.70
N LEU A 141 1.46 24.86 -8.57
CA LEU A 141 1.00 25.17 -9.94
C LEU A 141 -0.28 26.00 -9.95
N GLY A 142 -1.23 25.73 -9.05
CA GLY A 142 -2.45 26.53 -8.96
C GLY A 142 -2.22 27.95 -8.46
N LEU A 143 -1.23 28.17 -7.59
CA LEU A 143 -0.82 29.52 -7.17
C LEU A 143 -0.33 30.35 -8.37
N PHE A 144 0.42 29.75 -9.31
CA PHE A 144 0.81 30.43 -10.55
C PHE A 144 -0.40 30.77 -11.44
N VAL A 145 -1.36 29.85 -11.57
CA VAL A 145 -2.60 30.10 -12.34
C VAL A 145 -3.42 31.24 -11.72
N ILE A 146 -3.49 31.33 -10.39
CA ILE A 146 -4.22 32.40 -9.71
C ILE A 146 -3.48 33.74 -9.82
N GLN A 147 -2.15 33.76 -9.72
CA GLN A 147 -1.35 34.99 -9.86
C GLN A 147 -1.50 35.63 -11.24
N ASP A 148 -1.57 34.84 -12.31
CA ASP A 148 -1.67 35.34 -13.68
C ASP A 148 -3.03 36.00 -13.98
N THR A 149 -4.05 35.73 -13.17
CA THR A 149 -5.38 36.36 -13.31
C THR A 149 -5.44 37.79 -12.79
N GLY A 150 -4.48 38.23 -11.95
CA GLY A 150 -4.49 39.57 -11.36
C GLY A 150 -5.64 39.85 -10.37
N VAL A 151 -6.45 38.85 -10.06
CA VAL A 151 -7.63 38.94 -9.18
C VAL A 151 -7.26 38.44 -7.77
N PRO A 152 -7.72 39.08 -6.68
CA PRO A 152 -7.44 38.61 -5.33
C PRO A 152 -7.88 37.15 -5.15
N VAL A 153 -7.04 36.36 -4.45
CA VAL A 153 -7.28 34.92 -4.24
C VAL A 153 -8.67 34.65 -3.65
N LEU A 154 -9.12 35.48 -2.71
CA LEU A 154 -10.45 35.38 -2.08
C LEU A 154 -11.61 35.52 -3.07
N THR A 155 -11.49 36.40 -4.07
CA THR A 155 -12.50 36.58 -5.12
C THR A 155 -12.50 35.43 -6.13
N VAL A 156 -11.32 34.86 -6.44
CA VAL A 156 -11.19 33.67 -7.30
C VAL A 156 -11.79 32.43 -6.62
N LEU A 157 -11.70 32.32 -5.31
CA LEU A 157 -12.33 31.25 -4.52
C LEU A 157 -13.86 31.43 -4.38
N ALA A 158 -14.35 32.68 -4.37
CA ALA A 158 -15.78 32.97 -4.24
C ALA A 158 -16.58 32.73 -5.54
N GLN A 159 -15.95 32.95 -6.70
CA GLN A 159 -16.53 32.62 -8.01
C GLN A 159 -15.49 31.90 -8.89
N PRO A 160 -15.27 30.59 -8.66
CA PRO A 160 -14.25 29.85 -9.38
C PRO A 160 -14.68 29.69 -10.84
N THR A 161 -13.78 30.04 -11.76
CA THR A 161 -13.91 29.63 -13.16
C THR A 161 -13.89 28.10 -13.25
N PRO A 162 -14.41 27.48 -14.33
CA PRO A 162 -14.42 26.02 -14.46
C PRO A 162 -13.02 25.39 -14.30
N ALA A 163 -11.97 26.09 -14.76
CA ALA A 163 -10.58 25.71 -14.56
C ALA A 163 -10.15 25.69 -13.07
N VAL A 164 -10.47 26.75 -12.33
CA VAL A 164 -10.16 26.86 -10.89
C VAL A 164 -10.98 25.85 -10.08
N ALA A 165 -12.25 25.66 -10.43
CA ALA A 165 -13.12 24.67 -9.81
C ALA A 165 -12.60 23.24 -10.01
N GLY A 166 -12.18 22.88 -11.23
CA GLY A 166 -11.58 21.59 -11.54
C GLY A 166 -10.26 21.36 -10.79
N TRP A 167 -9.44 22.39 -10.65
CA TRP A 167 -8.20 22.32 -9.88
C TRP A 167 -8.45 22.13 -8.38
N LEU A 168 -9.37 22.89 -7.77
CA LEU A 168 -9.76 22.74 -6.37
C LEU A 168 -10.36 21.34 -6.11
N ALA A 169 -11.18 20.84 -7.04
CA ALA A 169 -11.74 19.49 -6.97
C ALA A 169 -10.65 18.42 -6.99
N ALA A 170 -9.65 18.56 -7.87
CA ALA A 170 -8.54 17.62 -7.93
C ALA A 170 -7.64 17.70 -6.68
N LEU A 171 -7.41 18.90 -6.12
CA LEU A 171 -6.59 19.08 -4.93
C LEU A 171 -7.27 18.57 -3.65
N SER A 172 -8.59 18.78 -3.54
CA SER A 172 -9.40 18.21 -2.46
C SER A 172 -9.49 16.68 -2.55
N ALA A 173 -9.65 16.13 -3.76
CA ALA A 173 -9.62 14.69 -3.99
C ALA A 173 -8.26 14.06 -3.60
N LEU A 174 -7.14 14.68 -4.00
CA LEU A 174 -5.80 14.23 -3.61
C LEU A 174 -5.56 14.33 -2.10
N SER A 175 -6.02 15.40 -1.46
CA SER A 175 -5.92 15.59 -0.02
C SER A 175 -6.72 14.53 0.74
N PHE A 176 -7.95 14.25 0.27
CA PHE A 176 -8.80 13.20 0.80
C PHE A 176 -8.16 11.80 0.64
N LEU A 177 -7.63 11.49 -0.55
CA LEU A 177 -6.89 10.24 -0.81
C LEU A 177 -5.63 10.12 0.05
N SER A 178 -4.93 11.24 0.29
CA SER A 178 -3.75 11.28 1.15
C SER A 178 -4.12 11.00 2.61
N ALA A 179 -5.21 11.59 3.12
CA ALA A 179 -5.72 11.33 4.46
C ALA A 179 -6.21 9.87 4.61
N MET A 180 -6.87 9.33 3.58
CA MET A 180 -7.34 7.94 3.56
C MET A 180 -6.29 6.93 3.10
N ARG A 181 -5.03 7.33 2.90
CA ARG A 181 -4.00 6.51 2.26
C ARG A 181 -3.83 5.13 2.88
N ALA A 182 -3.83 5.03 4.21
CA ALA A 182 -3.68 3.75 4.91
C ALA A 182 -4.82 2.76 4.62
N ARG A 183 -6.03 3.27 4.36
CA ARG A 183 -7.24 2.48 4.08
C ARG A 183 -7.48 2.28 2.58
N ALA A 184 -7.13 3.27 1.76
CA ALA A 184 -7.32 3.26 0.31
C ALA A 184 -6.18 2.53 -0.43
N PHE A 185 -4.96 2.60 0.09
CA PHE A 185 -3.76 2.00 -0.50
C PHE A 185 -2.95 1.22 0.54
N PRO A 186 -3.52 0.14 1.12
CA PRO A 186 -2.79 -0.68 2.07
C PRO A 186 -1.55 -1.27 1.42
N ARG A 187 -0.39 -1.10 2.06
CA ARG A 187 0.88 -1.61 1.55
C ARG A 187 1.15 -3.06 1.98
N LEU A 188 0.58 -3.49 3.09
CA LEU A 188 0.62 -4.87 3.55
C LEU A 188 -0.68 -5.16 4.29
N ALA A 189 -1.53 -6.01 3.71
CA ALA A 189 -2.79 -6.38 4.35
C ALA A 189 -3.21 -7.82 4.03
N ILE A 190 -3.92 -8.44 4.96
CA ILE A 190 -4.60 -9.71 4.76
C ILE A 190 -6.10 -9.44 4.72
N ARG A 191 -6.77 -9.97 3.70
CA ARG A 191 -8.23 -9.96 3.58
C ARG A 191 -8.78 -11.22 4.22
N VAL A 192 -9.39 -11.07 5.39
CA VAL A 192 -9.94 -12.17 6.20
C VAL A 192 -11.36 -12.50 5.76
N ARG A 193 -12.15 -11.49 5.36
CA ARG A 193 -13.54 -11.67 4.93
C ARG A 193 -13.84 -10.94 3.63
N GLU A 194 -14.60 -11.58 2.75
CA GLU A 194 -15.08 -11.00 1.50
C GLU A 194 -16.35 -10.12 1.67
N ARG A 195 -16.44 -9.35 2.77
CA ARG A 195 -17.66 -8.61 3.11
C ARG A 195 -17.76 -7.19 2.56
N ARG A 196 -16.82 -6.74 1.71
CA ARG A 196 -16.88 -5.39 1.15
C ARG A 196 -17.80 -5.32 -0.06
N GLY A 197 -18.80 -4.44 0.00
CA GLY A 197 -19.58 -4.05 -1.18
C GLY A 197 -18.68 -3.52 -2.29
N TYR A 198 -19.08 -3.74 -3.55
CA TYR A 198 -18.32 -3.44 -4.77
C TYR A 198 -17.63 -2.05 -4.73
N ILE A 199 -18.32 -1.04 -4.22
CA ILE A 199 -17.82 0.34 -4.15
C ILE A 199 -16.60 0.45 -3.22
N GLN A 200 -16.60 -0.18 -2.05
CA GLN A 200 -15.49 -0.11 -1.07
C GLN A 200 -14.22 -0.79 -1.56
N LYS A 201 -14.34 -1.74 -2.49
CA LYS A 201 -13.19 -2.41 -3.13
C LYS A 201 -12.41 -1.45 -4.03
N TYR A 202 -13.12 -0.53 -4.68
CA TYR A 202 -12.56 0.35 -5.70
C TYR A 202 -12.47 1.82 -5.28
N VAL A 203 -12.67 2.18 -4.00
CA VAL A 203 -12.60 3.59 -3.55
C VAL A 203 -11.29 4.28 -3.93
N GLY A 204 -10.14 3.59 -3.78
CA GLY A 204 -8.84 4.12 -4.18
C GLY A 204 -8.73 4.34 -5.69
N GLU A 205 -9.25 3.41 -6.49
CA GLU A 205 -9.25 3.47 -7.96
C GLU A 205 -10.22 4.54 -8.49
N LEU A 206 -11.45 4.56 -7.98
CA LEU A 206 -12.47 5.54 -8.32
C LEU A 206 -12.06 6.95 -7.92
N GLY A 207 -11.46 7.12 -6.73
CA GLY A 207 -10.94 8.42 -6.30
C GLY A 207 -9.79 8.90 -7.18
N LEU A 208 -8.89 8.00 -7.58
CA LEU A 208 -7.80 8.35 -8.51
C LEU A 208 -8.34 8.69 -9.90
N LEU A 209 -9.28 7.92 -10.42
CA LEU A 209 -9.95 8.19 -11.70
C LEU A 209 -10.68 9.55 -11.68
N PHE A 210 -11.41 9.85 -10.60
CA PHE A 210 -12.06 11.15 -10.41
C PHE A 210 -11.06 12.30 -10.37
N THR A 211 -9.91 12.10 -9.71
CA THR A 211 -8.82 13.09 -9.66
C THR A 211 -8.26 13.36 -11.06
N VAL A 212 -7.98 12.30 -11.83
CA VAL A 212 -7.43 12.42 -13.19
C VAL A 212 -8.44 13.12 -14.12
N LEU A 213 -9.72 12.74 -14.08
CA LEU A 213 -10.76 13.39 -14.88
C LEU A 213 -10.90 14.87 -14.52
N SER A 214 -10.88 15.21 -13.23
CA SER A 214 -10.95 16.60 -12.78
C SER A 214 -9.75 17.42 -13.26
N PHE A 215 -8.55 16.84 -13.22
CA PHE A 215 -7.34 17.49 -13.73
C PHE A 215 -7.39 17.70 -15.25
N VAL A 216 -7.82 16.70 -16.01
CA VAL A 216 -7.99 16.80 -17.48
C VAL A 216 -9.01 17.89 -17.83
N ALA A 217 -10.15 17.93 -17.14
CA ALA A 217 -11.16 18.97 -17.33
C ALA A 217 -10.59 20.38 -17.07
N ALA A 218 -9.79 20.54 -16.01
CA ALA A 218 -9.11 21.81 -15.71
C ALA A 218 -8.14 22.22 -16.83
N VAL A 219 -7.32 21.30 -17.33
CA VAL A 219 -6.37 21.55 -18.43
C VAL A 219 -7.09 21.93 -19.72
N ILE A 220 -8.16 21.21 -20.09
CA ILE A 220 -8.97 21.53 -21.28
C ILE A 220 -9.59 22.92 -21.13
N SER A 221 -10.14 23.25 -19.96
CA SER A 221 -10.72 24.57 -19.73
C SER A 221 -9.69 25.69 -19.84
N ILE A 222 -8.47 25.48 -19.35
CA ILE A 222 -7.35 26.43 -19.52
C ILE A 222 -6.98 26.58 -21.00
N TYR A 223 -6.87 25.47 -21.74
CA TYR A 223 -6.55 25.50 -23.17
C TYR A 223 -7.61 26.23 -24.01
N ILE A 224 -8.90 26.01 -23.72
CA ILE A 224 -9.99 26.72 -24.40
C ILE A 224 -9.93 28.22 -24.09
N SER A 225 -9.69 28.60 -22.83
CA SER A 225 -9.56 30.01 -22.45
C SER A 225 -8.34 30.72 -23.04
N LEU A 226 -7.28 29.97 -23.37
CA LEU A 226 -6.06 30.50 -24.00
C LEU A 226 -6.16 30.61 -25.53
N ARG A 227 -7.17 30.01 -26.18
CA ARG A 227 -7.38 30.20 -27.62
C ARG A 227 -7.95 31.60 -27.87
N PRO A 228 -7.23 32.49 -28.57
CA PRO A 228 -7.82 33.75 -29.01
C PRO A 228 -8.99 33.45 -29.96
N ALA A 229 -10.12 34.13 -29.75
CA ALA A 229 -11.24 34.09 -30.68
C ALA A 229 -10.76 34.57 -32.04
N HIS A 230 -10.78 33.68 -33.04
CA HIS A 230 -10.64 34.05 -34.45
C HIS A 230 -12.00 34.46 -35.01
#